data_AF-A0A7Y2UPY3-F1
#
_entry.id   AF-A0A7Y2UPY3-F1
#
_cell.length_a   1.000
_cell.length_b   1.000
_cell.length_c   1.000
_cell.angle_alpha   90.00
_cell.angle_beta   90.00
_cell.angle_gamma   90.00
#
_symmetry.space_group_name_H-M   'P 1'
#
loop_
_entity.id
_entity.type
_entity.pdbx_description
1 polymer ?
#
loop_
_entity_poly.entity_id
_entity_poly.type
_entity_poly.pdbx_seq_one_letter_code
_entity_poly.pdbx_strand_id
1 'polypeptide(L)'
;MLVKVDSAALHGIEGVVVSVEVDVGRGLPSFTTVGLPDSSVRESKDRVKAAIKNCGYELPPRKITVNLAPADLKKEGPSFDLPIALGLLTTTGIIQPEMLQGYLAAGELSLDGSVLPVAGILSIALTALKSGFKGLIISRENAAEAQLAGSVEMIAVDNLYEIVEILNGIRPKERYRFEGAYSETPVYNLELEDIRGQLSAKRALTIAAAGMHNLLLDGVPGTGKTMLAKTIPSIMPEWTTEERLETTRIYSLFNKGKKNDLITRRPFRSPHHTVSDAGLIGGGPIPRPGEVSLAHNGVLFLDELPEFRKHLLEMLRQPLEDGVVTIARAQSSMTYPSRFMLVAAMNPCPCGYLGDADNRCRCTEHHIRRYRSRISGPLLDRIDMHI
;
A
#
# COMPACT_ATOMS: atom_id res chain seq x y z
N MET A 1 23.14 -29.21 7.88
CA MET A 1 23.88 -28.27 6.99
C MET A 1 23.03 -27.03 6.98
N LEU A 2 23.62 -25.91 7.41
CA LEU A 2 22.91 -24.64 7.51
C LEU A 2 23.04 -23.87 6.20
N VAL A 3 21.91 -23.56 5.58
CA VAL A 3 21.82 -22.65 4.43
C VAL A 3 21.08 -21.40 4.87
N LYS A 4 21.51 -20.25 4.36
CA LYS A 4 20.82 -18.98 4.53
C LYS A 4 20.31 -18.49 3.19
N VAL A 5 19.05 -18.06 3.15
CA VAL A 5 18.44 -17.39 2.00
C VAL A 5 17.84 -16.09 2.51
N ASP A 6 18.20 -14.98 1.89
CA ASP A 6 17.66 -13.68 2.29
C ASP A 6 16.28 -13.46 1.67
N SER A 7 15.40 -12.87 2.46
CA SER A 7 14.02 -12.53 2.12
C SER A 7 13.68 -11.18 2.77
N ALA A 8 12.40 -10.78 2.72
CA ALA A 8 11.92 -9.60 3.41
C ALA A 8 10.51 -9.82 3.95
N ALA A 9 10.26 -9.29 5.15
CA ALA A 9 8.93 -9.09 5.69
C ALA A 9 8.48 -7.65 5.46
N LEU A 10 7.17 -7.43 5.52
CA LEU A 10 6.59 -6.09 5.50
C LEU A 10 6.23 -5.66 6.92
N HIS A 11 6.62 -4.44 7.28
CA HIS A 11 6.22 -3.75 8.48
C HIS A 11 5.52 -2.44 8.09
N GLY A 12 4.20 -2.47 8.01
CA GLY A 12 3.45 -1.42 7.32
C GLY A 12 3.82 -1.40 5.84
N ILE A 13 4.21 -0.24 5.31
CA ILE A 13 4.74 -0.09 3.94
C ILE A 13 6.24 -0.33 3.84
N GLU A 14 6.98 -0.40 4.94
CA GLU A 14 8.42 -0.63 4.93
C GLU A 14 8.75 -2.12 4.82
N GLY A 15 9.80 -2.44 4.06
CA GLY A 15 10.36 -3.78 4.03
C GLY A 15 11.47 -3.91 5.07
N VAL A 16 11.54 -5.07 5.71
CA VAL A 16 12.61 -5.44 6.65
C VAL A 16 13.23 -6.73 6.16
N VAL A 17 14.55 -6.73 5.99
CA VAL A 17 15.28 -7.93 5.56
C VAL A 17 15.12 -9.03 6.60
N VAL A 18 14.80 -10.23 6.13
CA VAL A 18 14.64 -11.43 6.93
C VAL A 18 15.58 -12.50 6.41
N SER A 19 16.41 -13.06 7.28
CA SER A 19 17.24 -14.21 6.91
C SER A 19 16.46 -15.49 7.20
N VAL A 20 16.23 -16.28 6.14
CA VAL A 20 15.60 -17.61 6.22
C VAL A 20 16.71 -18.63 6.33
N GLU A 21 16.89 -19.16 7.53
CA GLU A 21 17.91 -20.15 7.85
C GLU A 21 17.29 -21.54 7.83
N VAL A 22 17.78 -22.41 6.96
CA VAL A 22 17.32 -23.78 6.82
C VAL A 22 18.43 -24.72 7.27
N ASP A 23 18.16 -25.53 8.29
CA ASP A 23 19.04 -26.63 8.71
C ASP A 23 18.34 -27.99 8.53
N VAL A 24 19.05 -28.88 7.82
CA VAL A 24 18.69 -30.28 7.69
C VAL A 24 19.64 -31.13 8.53
N GLY A 25 19.11 -31.69 9.61
CA GLY A 25 19.83 -32.44 10.63
C GLY A 25 19.50 -33.93 10.66
N ARG A 26 20.17 -34.68 11.56
CA ARG A 26 19.87 -36.09 11.83
C ARG A 26 18.67 -36.20 12.78
N GLY A 27 17.87 -37.26 12.65
CA GLY A 27 16.73 -37.54 13.51
C GLY A 27 15.50 -37.99 12.73
N LEU A 28 14.38 -38.22 13.45
CA LEU A 28 13.10 -38.55 12.84
C LEU A 28 12.61 -37.41 11.92
N PRO A 29 11.89 -37.73 10.84
CA PRO A 29 11.34 -36.72 9.93
C PRO A 29 10.42 -35.75 10.68
N SER A 30 10.81 -34.48 10.70
CA SER A 30 9.99 -33.40 11.27
C SER A 30 10.26 -32.10 10.53
N PHE A 31 9.30 -31.19 10.50
CA PHE A 31 9.46 -29.86 9.93
C PHE A 31 8.97 -28.83 10.94
N THR A 32 9.85 -27.91 11.33
CA THR A 32 9.52 -26.89 12.33
C THR A 32 9.99 -25.52 11.87
N THR A 33 9.10 -24.53 11.95
CA THR A 33 9.40 -23.12 11.65
C THR A 33 9.38 -22.31 12.94
N VAL A 34 10.44 -21.53 13.19
CA VAL A 34 10.60 -20.66 14.38
C VAL A 34 10.97 -19.23 13.95
N GLY A 35 10.90 -18.26 14.87
CA GLY A 35 11.14 -16.83 14.58
C GLY A 35 9.86 -16.00 14.37
N LEU A 36 8.86 -16.23 15.24
CA LEU A 36 7.52 -15.60 15.22
C LEU A 36 6.76 -15.70 13.87
N PRO A 37 6.61 -16.91 13.29
CA PRO A 37 5.74 -17.10 12.12
C PRO A 37 4.25 -17.05 12.51
N ASP A 38 3.44 -16.42 11.67
CA ASP A 38 1.98 -16.53 11.72
C ASP A 38 1.49 -17.93 11.27
N SER A 39 0.18 -18.14 11.23
CA SER A 39 -0.39 -19.43 10.80
C SER A 39 -0.07 -19.77 9.35
N SER A 40 -0.12 -18.78 8.45
CA SER A 40 0.15 -18.96 7.02
C SER A 40 1.59 -19.45 6.77
N VAL A 41 2.56 -18.87 7.49
CA VAL A 41 3.98 -19.25 7.44
C VAL A 41 4.24 -20.61 8.10
N ARG A 42 3.47 -21.00 9.12
CA ARG A 42 3.57 -22.35 9.71
C ARG A 42 3.03 -23.43 8.77
N GLU A 43 1.99 -23.10 8.00
CA GLU A 43 1.40 -23.98 6.99
C GLU A 43 2.26 -24.11 5.72
N SER A 44 3.22 -23.19 5.51
CA SER A 44 4.19 -23.26 4.42
C SER A 44 4.90 -24.60 4.30
N LYS A 45 5.09 -25.32 5.41
CA LYS A 45 5.74 -26.64 5.43
C LYS A 45 5.09 -27.64 4.46
N ASP A 46 3.77 -27.61 4.34
CA ASP A 46 3.02 -28.59 3.53
C ASP A 46 3.02 -28.15 2.07
N ARG A 47 2.89 -26.83 1.81
CA ARG A 47 3.00 -26.25 0.47
C ARG A 47 4.38 -26.43 -0.14
N VAL A 48 5.43 -26.07 0.59
CA VAL A 48 6.82 -26.19 0.14
C VAL A 48 7.20 -27.63 -0.17
N LYS A 49 6.83 -28.59 0.69
CA LYS A 49 7.11 -30.01 0.44
C LYS A 49 6.41 -30.52 -0.81
N ALA A 50 5.13 -30.17 -0.98
CA ALA A 50 4.36 -30.56 -2.16
C ALA A 50 4.93 -29.95 -3.44
N ALA A 51 5.23 -28.65 -3.43
CA ALA A 51 5.83 -27.92 -4.53
C ALA A 51 7.14 -28.57 -5.00
N ILE A 52 8.09 -28.78 -4.07
CA ILE A 52 9.39 -29.40 -4.37
C ILE A 52 9.20 -30.78 -4.99
N LYS A 53 8.30 -31.60 -4.42
CA LYS A 53 8.00 -32.94 -4.95
C LYS A 53 7.40 -32.88 -6.36
N ASN A 54 6.45 -31.99 -6.59
CA ASN A 54 5.76 -31.87 -7.88
C ASN A 54 6.63 -31.23 -8.97
N CYS A 55 7.69 -30.53 -8.60
CA CYS A 55 8.75 -30.12 -9.52
C CYS A 55 9.79 -31.23 -9.82
N GLY A 56 9.60 -32.45 -9.29
CA GLY A 56 10.48 -33.58 -9.56
C GLY A 56 11.71 -33.69 -8.65
N TYR A 57 11.73 -32.96 -7.53
CA TYR A 57 12.82 -33.01 -6.56
C TYR A 57 12.42 -33.78 -5.29
N GLU A 58 13.37 -34.49 -4.69
CA GLU A 58 13.13 -35.23 -3.46
C GLU A 58 13.76 -34.56 -2.25
N LEU A 59 12.99 -34.50 -1.15
CA LEU A 59 13.50 -34.09 0.16
C LEU A 59 13.84 -35.33 0.99
N PRO A 60 15.02 -35.36 1.64
CA PRO A 60 15.39 -36.49 2.48
C PRO A 60 14.45 -36.58 3.69
N PRO A 61 14.13 -37.79 4.18
CA PRO A 61 13.30 -38.00 5.37
C PRO A 61 14.11 -37.68 6.64
N ARG A 62 14.39 -36.40 6.86
CA ARG A 62 15.25 -35.87 7.94
C ARG A 62 14.53 -34.80 8.74
N LYS A 63 15.12 -34.42 9.87
CA LYS A 63 14.68 -33.29 10.67
C LYS A 63 15.05 -31.98 9.96
N ILE A 64 14.04 -31.19 9.63
CA ILE A 64 14.14 -29.88 8.98
C ILE A 64 13.75 -28.81 10.00
N THR A 65 14.62 -27.83 10.20
CA THR A 65 14.35 -26.64 11.01
C THR A 65 14.52 -25.40 10.16
N VAL A 66 13.49 -24.54 10.15
CA VAL A 66 13.49 -23.25 9.48
C VAL A 66 13.44 -22.16 10.55
N ASN A 67 14.45 -21.28 10.58
CA ASN A 67 14.49 -20.13 11.47
C ASN A 67 14.36 -18.83 10.66
N LEU A 68 13.47 -17.94 11.11
CA LEU A 68 13.20 -16.64 10.47
C LEU A 68 13.76 -15.50 11.35
N ALA A 69 14.93 -14.99 11.01
CA ALA A 69 15.59 -13.92 11.75
C ALA A 69 15.28 -12.54 11.13
N PRO A 70 15.04 -11.48 11.92
CA PRO A 70 15.26 -11.38 13.37
C PRO A 70 14.01 -11.80 14.20
N ALA A 71 14.19 -12.46 15.34
CA ALA A 71 13.10 -13.17 16.04
C ALA A 71 12.07 -12.28 16.75
N ASP A 72 12.28 -10.96 16.81
CA ASP A 72 11.39 -9.94 17.38
C ASP A 72 10.36 -9.41 16.37
N LEU A 73 10.63 -9.59 15.07
CA LEU A 73 9.70 -9.25 14.01
C LEU A 73 8.78 -10.43 13.69
N LYS A 74 7.47 -10.20 13.72
CA LYS A 74 6.47 -11.17 13.27
C LYS A 74 6.50 -11.32 11.75
N LYS A 75 6.55 -12.56 11.26
CA LYS A 75 6.53 -12.87 9.81
C LYS A 75 5.14 -13.28 9.42
N GLU A 76 4.53 -12.50 8.53
CA GLU A 76 3.15 -12.69 8.10
C GLU A 76 3.06 -13.02 6.60
N GLY A 77 2.13 -13.91 6.28
CA GLY A 77 1.77 -14.26 4.90
C GLY A 77 2.72 -15.24 4.20
N PRO A 78 2.34 -15.69 2.99
CA PRO A 78 2.96 -16.82 2.32
C PRO A 78 4.25 -16.49 1.56
N SER A 79 4.76 -15.25 1.65
CA SER A 79 5.95 -14.79 0.91
C SER A 79 7.25 -15.54 1.22
N PHE A 80 7.26 -16.28 2.34
CA PHE A 80 8.39 -17.09 2.78
C PHE A 80 8.40 -18.50 2.17
N ASP A 81 7.37 -18.93 1.44
CA ASP A 81 7.34 -20.26 0.84
C ASP A 81 8.53 -20.46 -0.12
N LEU A 82 8.74 -19.50 -1.02
CA LEU A 82 9.84 -19.53 -1.98
C LEU A 82 11.24 -19.57 -1.33
N PRO A 83 11.64 -18.63 -0.45
CA PRO A 83 12.97 -18.69 0.17
C PRO A 83 13.20 -19.94 1.02
N ILE A 84 12.15 -20.48 1.66
CA ILE A 84 12.24 -21.77 2.37
C ILE A 84 12.52 -22.91 1.39
N ALA A 85 11.82 -22.94 0.24
CA ALA A 85 12.04 -23.97 -0.78
C ALA A 85 13.46 -23.90 -1.37
N LEU A 86 13.95 -22.70 -1.68
CA LEU A 86 15.32 -22.49 -2.16
C LEU A 86 16.36 -22.93 -1.13
N GLY A 87 16.14 -22.63 0.15
CA GLY A 87 17.01 -23.10 1.22
C GLY A 87 17.06 -24.63 1.28
N LEU A 88 15.92 -25.31 1.17
CA LEU A 88 15.86 -26.77 1.16
C LEU A 88 16.56 -27.39 -0.06
N LEU A 89 16.29 -26.88 -1.26
CA LEU A 89 16.95 -27.33 -2.50
C LEU A 89 18.47 -27.13 -2.46
N THR A 90 18.92 -26.09 -1.77
CA THR A 90 20.36 -25.86 -1.53
C THR A 90 20.93 -26.85 -0.53
N THR A 91 20.21 -27.17 0.56
CA THR A 91 20.67 -28.18 1.53
C THR A 91 20.76 -29.60 0.94
N THR A 92 20.02 -29.89 -0.14
CA THR A 92 20.10 -31.15 -0.87
C THR A 92 21.13 -31.14 -2.00
N GLY A 93 21.79 -30.01 -2.26
CA GLY A 93 22.81 -29.85 -3.30
C GLY A 93 22.23 -29.69 -4.71
N ILE A 94 20.91 -29.48 -4.85
CA ILE A 94 20.27 -29.21 -6.15
C ILE A 94 20.61 -27.80 -6.64
N ILE A 95 20.78 -26.85 -5.70
CA ILE A 95 21.23 -25.49 -5.97
C ILE A 95 22.55 -25.27 -5.22
N GLN A 96 23.50 -24.60 -5.85
CA GLN A 96 24.74 -24.18 -5.19
C GLN A 96 24.50 -22.92 -4.33
N PRO A 97 24.96 -22.87 -3.06
CA PRO A 97 24.73 -21.73 -2.17
C PRO A 97 25.15 -20.37 -2.75
N GLU A 98 26.22 -20.35 -3.52
CA GLU A 98 26.81 -19.15 -4.13
C GLU A 98 25.84 -18.48 -5.12
N MET A 99 24.93 -19.25 -5.72
CA MET A 99 23.96 -18.75 -6.68
C MET A 99 22.83 -17.94 -6.03
N LEU A 100 22.61 -18.11 -4.72
CA LEU A 100 21.64 -17.34 -3.95
C LEU A 100 22.26 -16.10 -3.30
N GLN A 101 23.59 -15.99 -3.28
CA GLN A 101 24.28 -14.90 -2.59
C GLN A 101 23.96 -13.54 -3.25
N GLY A 102 23.54 -12.58 -2.41
CA GLY A 102 23.17 -11.24 -2.87
C GLY A 102 21.79 -11.15 -3.51
N TYR A 103 20.98 -12.21 -3.49
CA TYR A 103 19.58 -12.16 -3.89
C TYR A 103 18.64 -12.16 -2.71
N LEU A 104 17.52 -11.44 -2.85
CA LEU A 104 16.40 -11.50 -1.94
C LEU A 104 15.24 -12.26 -2.61
N ALA A 105 14.78 -13.34 -1.99
CA ALA A 105 13.70 -14.17 -2.53
C ALA A 105 12.36 -13.91 -1.80
N ALA A 106 11.28 -13.76 -2.57
CA ALA A 106 9.94 -13.60 -2.04
C ALA A 106 8.89 -14.17 -3.01
N GLY A 107 8.00 -15.02 -2.51
CA GLY A 107 6.97 -15.65 -3.34
C GLY A 107 6.17 -16.70 -2.57
N GLU A 108 4.91 -16.83 -2.94
CA GLU A 108 4.05 -17.92 -2.46
C GLU A 108 4.21 -19.13 -3.39
N LEU A 109 4.19 -20.35 -2.84
CA LEU A 109 4.22 -21.56 -3.64
C LEU A 109 2.86 -22.26 -3.61
N SER A 110 2.33 -22.52 -4.80
CA SER A 110 1.25 -23.49 -4.96
C SER A 110 1.78 -24.92 -4.86
N LEU A 111 0.89 -25.88 -4.58
CA LEU A 111 1.27 -27.29 -4.40
C LEU A 111 1.93 -27.90 -5.64
N ASP A 112 1.63 -27.39 -6.84
CA ASP A 112 2.18 -27.81 -8.13
C ASP A 112 3.55 -27.19 -8.46
N GLY A 113 4.08 -26.34 -7.57
CA GLY A 113 5.35 -25.64 -7.77
C GLY A 113 5.23 -24.28 -8.45
N SER A 114 4.02 -23.86 -8.82
CA SER A 114 3.79 -22.52 -9.38
C SER A 114 4.15 -21.44 -8.35
N VAL A 115 4.84 -20.39 -8.78
CA VAL A 115 5.29 -19.26 -7.95
C VAL A 115 4.26 -18.13 -8.09
N LEU A 116 3.44 -17.96 -7.06
CA LEU A 116 2.36 -16.98 -7.03
C LEU A 116 2.87 -15.60 -6.58
N PRO A 117 2.26 -14.51 -7.08
CA PRO A 117 2.61 -13.14 -6.66
C PRO A 117 2.26 -12.88 -5.20
N VAL A 118 3.08 -12.05 -4.56
CA VAL A 118 2.89 -11.58 -3.19
C VAL A 118 2.62 -10.07 -3.16
N ALA A 119 1.92 -9.62 -2.13
CA ALA A 119 1.66 -8.20 -1.93
C ALA A 119 2.90 -7.47 -1.40
N GLY A 120 3.03 -6.17 -1.71
CA GLY A 120 4.11 -5.32 -1.22
C GLY A 120 5.47 -5.61 -1.86
N ILE A 121 5.52 -6.22 -3.05
CA ILE A 121 6.79 -6.51 -3.72
C ILE A 121 7.56 -5.23 -4.06
N LEU A 122 6.89 -4.10 -4.35
CA LEU A 122 7.55 -2.82 -4.53
C LEU A 122 8.40 -2.43 -3.30
N SER A 123 7.85 -2.60 -2.10
CA SER A 123 8.56 -2.30 -0.86
C SER A 123 9.73 -3.25 -0.62
N ILE A 124 9.57 -4.54 -0.98
CA ILE A 124 10.65 -5.53 -0.92
C ILE A 124 11.77 -5.16 -1.91
N ALA A 125 11.43 -4.77 -3.13
CA ALA A 125 12.38 -4.36 -4.16
C ALA A 125 13.16 -3.09 -3.77
N LEU A 126 12.48 -2.09 -3.22
CA LEU A 126 13.12 -0.89 -2.66
C LEU A 126 14.05 -1.24 -1.50
N THR A 127 13.66 -2.20 -0.65
CA THR A 127 14.49 -2.67 0.47
C THR A 127 15.75 -3.38 -0.03
N ALA A 128 15.63 -4.20 -1.07
CA ALA A 128 16.75 -4.87 -1.71
C ALA A 128 17.76 -3.86 -2.28
N LEU A 129 17.29 -2.85 -3.01
CA LEU A 129 18.13 -1.77 -3.53
C LEU A 129 18.80 -0.96 -2.41
N LYS A 130 18.04 -0.53 -1.40
CA LYS A 130 18.58 0.23 -0.24
C LYS A 130 19.63 -0.56 0.55
N SER A 131 19.46 -1.87 0.63
CA SER A 131 20.37 -2.75 1.39
C SER A 131 21.52 -3.31 0.54
N GLY A 132 21.65 -2.89 -0.72
CA GLY A 132 22.76 -3.27 -1.60
C GLY A 132 22.71 -4.70 -2.13
N PHE A 133 21.52 -5.33 -2.18
CA PHE A 133 21.36 -6.63 -2.81
C PHE A 133 21.53 -6.51 -4.33
N LYS A 134 22.11 -7.55 -4.93
CA LYS A 134 22.29 -7.68 -6.38
C LYS A 134 20.95 -7.76 -7.11
N GLY A 135 19.99 -8.50 -6.55
CA GLY A 135 18.73 -8.74 -7.22
C GLY A 135 17.64 -9.41 -6.40
N LEU A 136 16.57 -9.76 -7.09
CA LEU A 136 15.39 -10.42 -6.54
C LEU A 136 15.13 -11.78 -7.22
N ILE A 137 14.54 -12.73 -6.47
CA ILE A 137 13.95 -13.97 -7.00
C ILE A 137 12.47 -13.96 -6.64
N ILE A 138 11.59 -13.81 -7.62
CA ILE A 138 10.17 -13.48 -7.44
C ILE A 138 9.29 -14.14 -8.51
N SER A 139 7.97 -14.06 -8.34
CA SER A 139 7.04 -14.45 -9.41
C SER A 139 7.15 -13.54 -10.63
N ARG A 140 6.86 -14.06 -11.82
CA ARG A 140 6.82 -13.28 -13.06
C ARG A 140 5.77 -12.17 -13.01
N GLU A 141 4.62 -12.44 -12.38
CA GLU A 141 3.55 -11.45 -12.19
C GLU A 141 3.96 -10.27 -11.30
N ASN A 142 4.90 -10.45 -10.36
CA ASN A 142 5.41 -9.38 -9.52
C ASN A 142 6.52 -8.53 -10.19
N ALA A 143 7.09 -8.98 -11.31
CA ALA A 143 8.26 -8.33 -11.91
C ALA A 143 7.99 -6.89 -12.37
N ALA A 144 6.81 -6.62 -12.94
CA ALA A 144 6.41 -5.28 -13.38
C ALA A 144 6.40 -4.29 -12.21
N GLU A 145 5.79 -4.68 -11.09
CA GLU A 145 5.69 -3.85 -9.89
C GLU A 145 7.07 -3.67 -9.22
N ALA A 146 7.87 -4.73 -9.12
CA ALA A 146 9.21 -4.67 -8.55
C ALA A 146 10.15 -3.75 -9.35
N GLN A 147 10.01 -3.70 -10.68
CA GLN A 147 10.79 -2.80 -11.54
C GLN A 147 10.55 -1.31 -11.23
N LEU A 148 9.39 -0.95 -10.67
CA LEU A 148 9.09 0.44 -10.30
C LEU A 148 10.08 0.96 -9.25
N ALA A 149 10.67 0.09 -8.44
CA ALA A 149 11.71 0.46 -7.47
C ALA A 149 12.99 1.02 -8.12
N GLY A 150 13.23 0.70 -9.40
CA GLY A 150 14.42 1.07 -10.15
C GLY A 150 15.08 -0.10 -10.86
N SER A 151 16.35 0.05 -11.21
CA SER A 151 17.14 -0.98 -11.90
C SER A 151 17.67 -2.03 -10.90
N VAL A 152 16.83 -3.01 -10.56
CA VAL A 152 17.23 -4.21 -9.79
C VAL A 152 17.28 -5.43 -10.70
N GLU A 153 18.29 -6.29 -10.54
CA GLU A 153 18.37 -7.54 -11.30
C GLU A 153 17.25 -8.48 -10.82
N MET A 154 16.48 -9.09 -11.73
CA MET A 154 15.36 -9.96 -11.34
C MET A 154 15.48 -11.35 -11.96
N ILE A 155 15.24 -12.38 -11.16
CA ILE A 155 14.92 -13.75 -11.59
C ILE A 155 13.42 -13.89 -11.38
N ALA A 156 12.67 -13.64 -12.45
CA ALA A 156 11.23 -13.64 -12.45
C ALA A 156 10.72 -14.90 -13.15
N VAL A 157 9.98 -15.75 -12.44
CA VAL A 157 9.60 -17.10 -12.91
C VAL A 157 8.13 -17.39 -12.66
N ASP A 158 7.57 -18.35 -13.39
CA ASP A 158 6.20 -18.85 -13.13
C ASP A 158 6.23 -20.12 -12.28
N ASN A 159 7.34 -20.86 -12.27
CA ASN A 159 7.47 -22.10 -11.50
C ASN A 159 8.85 -22.28 -10.85
N LEU A 160 8.89 -22.99 -9.73
CA LEU A 160 10.09 -23.30 -8.96
C LEU A 160 11.17 -24.04 -9.76
N TYR A 161 10.81 -24.94 -10.69
CA TYR A 161 11.81 -25.66 -11.49
C TYR A 161 12.61 -24.70 -12.40
N GLU A 162 11.99 -23.62 -12.88
CA GLU A 162 12.67 -22.62 -13.71
C GLU A 162 13.78 -21.92 -12.94
N ILE A 163 13.57 -21.67 -11.64
CA ILE A 163 14.59 -21.08 -10.78
C ILE A 163 15.79 -22.02 -10.70
N VAL A 164 15.56 -23.31 -10.49
CA VAL A 164 16.62 -24.32 -10.45
C VAL A 164 17.39 -24.36 -11.77
N GLU A 165 16.69 -24.38 -12.91
CA GLU A 165 17.32 -24.35 -14.24
C GLU A 165 18.17 -23.10 -14.47
N ILE A 166 17.66 -21.92 -14.08
CA ILE A 166 18.38 -20.64 -14.23
C ILE A 166 19.62 -20.60 -13.33
N LEU A 167 19.47 -20.98 -12.05
CA LEU A 167 20.59 -20.95 -11.09
C LEU A 167 21.65 -22.02 -11.40
N ASN A 168 21.30 -23.10 -12.08
CA ASN A 168 22.27 -24.10 -12.54
C ASN A 168 22.80 -23.84 -13.96
N GLY A 169 22.41 -22.74 -14.60
CA GLY A 169 22.88 -22.37 -15.94
C GLY A 169 22.32 -23.22 -17.09
N ILE A 170 21.27 -24.00 -16.84
CA ILE A 170 20.54 -24.78 -17.85
C ILE A 170 19.69 -23.84 -18.72
N ARG A 171 19.07 -22.85 -18.09
CA ARG A 171 18.26 -21.80 -18.74
C ARG A 171 18.96 -20.45 -18.61
N PRO A 172 19.01 -19.62 -19.67
CA PRO A 172 19.58 -18.29 -19.56
C PRO A 172 18.74 -17.42 -18.62
N LYS A 173 19.40 -16.54 -17.88
CA LYS A 173 18.72 -15.50 -17.12
C LYS A 173 18.14 -14.46 -18.08
N GLU A 174 16.83 -14.40 -18.18
CA GLU A 174 16.16 -13.33 -18.93
C GLU A 174 16.37 -12.00 -18.21
N ARG A 175 16.83 -10.99 -18.96
CA ARG A 175 16.76 -9.61 -18.46
C ARG A 175 15.31 -9.19 -18.57
N TYR A 176 14.62 -9.16 -17.43
CA TYR A 176 13.32 -8.51 -17.38
C TYR A 176 13.51 -7.03 -17.71
N ARG A 177 12.93 -6.59 -18.81
CA ARG A 177 12.84 -5.18 -19.17
C ARG A 177 11.36 -4.87 -19.26
N PHE A 178 10.88 -4.04 -18.35
CA PHE A 178 9.53 -3.52 -18.46
C PHE A 178 9.44 -2.64 -19.71
N GLU A 179 8.65 -3.08 -20.69
CA GLU A 179 8.39 -2.36 -21.94
C GLU A 179 7.22 -1.38 -21.81
N GLY A 180 6.55 -1.34 -20.65
CA GLY A 180 5.49 -0.37 -20.40
C GLY A 180 6.08 1.04 -20.25
N ALA A 181 5.72 1.92 -21.17
CA ALA A 181 6.04 3.32 -21.05
C ALA A 181 5.39 3.87 -19.78
N TYR A 182 6.15 4.61 -18.97
CA TYR A 182 5.66 5.41 -17.83
C TYR A 182 4.72 6.56 -18.26
N SER A 183 4.11 6.48 -19.44
CA SER A 183 3.51 7.59 -20.18
C SER A 183 2.08 7.29 -20.62
N GLU A 184 1.24 6.83 -19.70
CA GLU A 184 -0.17 7.15 -19.85
C GLU A 184 -0.38 8.51 -19.20
N THR A 185 -0.61 9.53 -20.03
CA THR A 185 -1.15 10.81 -19.56
C THR A 185 -2.37 10.47 -18.72
N PRO A 186 -2.44 10.90 -17.44
CA PRO A 186 -3.54 10.53 -16.59
C PRO A 186 -4.85 11.06 -17.18
N VAL A 187 -5.73 10.15 -17.58
CA VAL A 187 -7.08 10.51 -18.01
C VAL A 187 -7.90 10.80 -16.77
N TYR A 188 -8.19 12.07 -16.54
CA TYR A 188 -9.12 12.49 -15.51
C TYR A 188 -10.55 12.44 -16.05
N ASN A 189 -11.49 11.98 -15.23
CA ASN A 189 -12.90 11.91 -15.63
C ASN A 189 -13.58 13.28 -15.68
N LEU A 190 -12.96 14.30 -15.09
CA LEU A 190 -13.51 15.65 -14.98
C LEU A 190 -12.35 16.65 -14.86
N GLU A 191 -12.40 17.68 -15.69
CA GLU A 191 -11.41 18.76 -15.73
C GLU A 191 -12.04 20.09 -15.33
N LEU A 192 -11.20 21.06 -14.95
CA LEU A 192 -11.69 22.38 -14.54
C LEU A 192 -12.40 23.12 -15.68
N GLU A 193 -12.08 22.79 -16.94
CA GLU A 193 -12.71 23.34 -18.14
C GLU A 193 -14.17 22.90 -18.30
N ASP A 194 -14.53 21.71 -17.80
CA ASP A 194 -15.89 21.17 -17.86
C ASP A 194 -16.90 21.99 -17.04
N ILE A 195 -16.41 22.76 -16.06
CA ILE A 195 -17.26 23.57 -15.18
C ILE A 195 -17.58 24.89 -15.88
N ARG A 196 -18.86 25.17 -16.11
CA ARG A 196 -19.29 26.45 -16.71
C ARG A 196 -19.43 27.53 -15.65
N GLY A 197 -18.76 28.68 -15.84
CA GLY A 197 -18.82 29.82 -14.92
C GLY A 197 -17.96 29.66 -13.67
N GLN A 198 -18.41 30.25 -12.54
CA GLN A 198 -17.73 30.21 -11.23
C GLN A 198 -16.25 30.60 -11.23
N LEU A 199 -15.91 31.71 -11.90
CA LEU A 199 -14.53 32.17 -12.06
C LEU A 199 -13.79 32.33 -10.71
N SER A 200 -14.48 32.80 -9.67
CA SER A 200 -13.92 32.92 -8.31
C SER A 200 -13.58 31.56 -7.72
N ALA A 201 -14.49 30.59 -7.78
CA ALA A 201 -14.26 29.24 -7.28
C ALA A 201 -13.15 28.54 -8.07
N LYS A 202 -13.17 28.62 -9.41
CA LYS A 202 -12.09 28.08 -10.26
C LYS A 202 -10.72 28.61 -9.87
N ARG A 203 -10.60 29.93 -9.74
CA ARG A 203 -9.33 30.58 -9.35
C ARG A 203 -8.88 30.12 -7.96
N ALA A 204 -9.79 30.05 -7.00
CA ALA A 204 -9.46 29.62 -5.66
C ALA A 204 -9.05 28.13 -5.61
N LEU A 205 -9.70 27.26 -6.40
CA LEU A 205 -9.29 25.87 -6.59
C LEU A 205 -7.87 25.76 -7.17
N THR A 206 -7.54 26.57 -8.18
CA THR A 206 -6.19 26.59 -8.77
C THR A 206 -5.13 27.02 -7.75
N ILE A 207 -5.40 28.07 -6.97
CA ILE A 207 -4.50 28.52 -5.90
C ILE A 207 -4.33 27.43 -4.85
N ALA A 208 -5.45 26.81 -4.42
CA ALA A 208 -5.43 25.77 -3.42
C ALA A 208 -4.66 24.54 -3.88
N ALA A 209 -4.88 24.09 -5.12
CA ALA A 209 -4.18 22.95 -5.70
C ALA A 209 -2.67 23.23 -5.88
N ALA A 210 -2.28 24.44 -6.29
CA ALA A 210 -0.87 24.80 -6.46
C ALA A 210 -0.10 24.81 -5.13
N GLY A 211 -0.75 25.22 -4.04
CA GLY A 211 -0.15 25.29 -2.70
C GLY A 211 -0.45 24.11 -1.78
N MET A 212 -1.23 23.11 -2.25
CA MET A 212 -1.78 22.03 -1.41
C MET A 212 -2.58 22.55 -0.19
N HIS A 213 -3.28 23.68 -0.36
CA HIS A 213 -4.05 24.32 0.71
C HIS A 213 -5.35 23.57 0.97
N ASN A 214 -5.69 23.37 2.25
CA ASN A 214 -6.95 22.77 2.64
C ASN A 214 -8.10 23.73 2.35
N LEU A 215 -9.20 23.20 1.83
CA LEU A 215 -10.28 24.00 1.26
C LEU A 215 -11.65 23.62 1.85
N LEU A 216 -12.44 24.60 2.27
CA LEU A 216 -13.86 24.45 2.60
C LEU A 216 -14.73 25.17 1.56
N LEU A 217 -15.66 24.43 0.96
CA LEU A 217 -16.71 24.94 0.08
C LEU A 217 -18.00 25.09 0.87
N ASP A 218 -18.41 26.32 1.18
CA ASP A 218 -19.68 26.62 1.86
C ASP A 218 -20.66 27.26 0.87
N GLY A 219 -21.74 26.56 0.56
CA GLY A 219 -22.71 27.10 -0.39
C GLY A 219 -24.03 26.35 -0.39
N VAL A 220 -25.03 26.95 -1.02
CA VAL A 220 -26.36 26.35 -1.13
C VAL A 220 -26.34 25.05 -1.97
N PRO A 221 -27.31 24.14 -1.81
CA PRO A 221 -27.44 22.96 -2.66
C PRO A 221 -27.49 23.30 -4.15
N GLY A 222 -26.93 22.44 -5.01
CA GLY A 222 -26.98 22.61 -6.46
C GLY A 222 -25.91 23.55 -7.05
N THR A 223 -25.05 24.15 -6.23
CA THR A 223 -23.93 25.01 -6.67
C THR A 223 -22.73 24.23 -7.24
N GLY A 224 -22.77 22.91 -7.27
CA GLY A 224 -21.71 22.09 -7.88
C GLY A 224 -20.47 21.87 -7.01
N LYS A 225 -20.54 22.01 -5.68
CA LYS A 225 -19.42 21.79 -4.74
C LYS A 225 -18.68 20.47 -4.96
N THR A 226 -19.41 19.36 -5.06
CA THR A 226 -18.86 18.02 -5.32
C THR A 226 -18.20 17.93 -6.71
N MET A 227 -18.75 18.62 -7.71
CA MET A 227 -18.18 18.66 -9.06
C MET A 227 -16.87 19.45 -9.07
N LEU A 228 -16.83 20.61 -8.42
CA LEU A 228 -15.62 21.40 -8.21
C LEU A 228 -14.52 20.56 -7.54
N ALA A 229 -14.83 19.91 -6.41
CA ALA A 229 -13.85 19.10 -5.69
C ALA A 229 -13.24 17.99 -6.56
N LYS A 230 -14.06 17.32 -7.39
CA LYS A 230 -13.60 16.23 -8.28
C LYS A 230 -12.65 16.68 -9.39
N THR A 231 -12.61 17.97 -9.72
CA THR A 231 -11.64 18.51 -10.70
C THR A 231 -10.25 18.72 -10.12
N ILE A 232 -10.11 18.81 -8.79
CA ILE A 232 -8.85 19.18 -8.14
C ILE A 232 -7.68 18.26 -8.56
N PRO A 233 -7.81 16.91 -8.59
CA PRO A 233 -6.74 16.03 -9.04
C PRO A 233 -6.16 16.37 -10.42
N SER A 234 -6.96 16.94 -11.33
CA SER A 234 -6.53 17.32 -12.69
C SER A 234 -5.68 18.59 -12.75
N ILE A 235 -5.76 19.45 -11.74
CA ILE A 235 -5.08 20.76 -11.68
C ILE A 235 -3.97 20.82 -10.62
N MET A 236 -3.75 19.72 -9.90
CA MET A 236 -2.65 19.59 -8.96
C MET A 236 -1.31 19.52 -9.71
N PRO A 237 -0.19 19.94 -9.07
CA PRO A 237 1.14 19.78 -9.64
C PRO A 237 1.45 18.34 -10.03
N GLU A 238 2.25 18.19 -11.09
CA GLU A 238 2.77 16.89 -11.52
C GLU A 238 3.48 16.18 -10.37
N TRP A 239 3.43 14.85 -10.40
CA TRP A 239 4.05 14.04 -9.37
C TRP A 239 5.57 14.03 -9.46
N THR A 240 6.22 14.12 -8.31
CA THR A 240 7.61 13.64 -8.22
C THR A 240 7.65 12.11 -8.36
N THR A 241 8.83 11.56 -8.62
CA THR A 241 9.02 10.11 -8.68
C THR A 241 8.81 9.49 -7.30
N GLU A 242 9.30 10.16 -6.26
CA GLU A 242 9.19 9.74 -4.87
C GLU A 242 7.74 9.67 -4.40
N GLU A 243 6.93 10.69 -4.70
CA GLU A 243 5.51 10.71 -4.35
C GLU A 243 4.77 9.55 -5.02
N ARG A 244 5.04 9.29 -6.32
CA ARG A 244 4.42 8.19 -7.07
C ARG A 244 4.74 6.85 -6.45
N LEU A 245 6.01 6.63 -6.10
CA LEU A 245 6.44 5.39 -5.46
C LEU A 245 5.81 5.23 -4.08
N GLU A 246 5.81 6.28 -3.25
CA GLU A 246 5.23 6.25 -1.92
C GLU A 246 3.74 5.90 -1.95
N THR A 247 2.95 6.56 -2.80
CA THR A 247 1.53 6.24 -2.94
C THR A 247 1.33 4.83 -3.51
N THR A 248 2.11 4.42 -4.50
CA THR A 248 2.01 3.07 -5.08
C THR A 248 2.28 1.98 -4.03
N ARG A 249 3.22 2.19 -3.09
CA ARG A 249 3.49 1.25 -1.97
C ARG A 249 2.27 1.03 -1.09
N ILE A 250 1.51 2.10 -0.77
CA ILE A 250 0.29 1.99 0.05
C ILE A 250 -0.75 1.13 -0.66
N TYR A 251 -0.95 1.37 -1.95
CA TYR A 251 -1.93 0.64 -2.76
C TYR A 251 -1.52 -0.82 -3.00
N SER A 252 -0.23 -1.10 -3.18
CA SER A 252 0.28 -2.47 -3.31
C SER A 252 -0.06 -3.34 -2.09
N LEU A 253 0.07 -2.79 -0.87
CA LEU A 253 -0.38 -3.47 0.34
C LEU A 253 -1.90 -3.68 0.39
N PHE A 254 -2.66 -2.69 -0.07
CA PHE A 254 -4.12 -2.70 0.03
C PHE A 254 -4.76 -3.67 -0.99
N ASN A 255 -4.23 -3.72 -2.22
CA ASN A 255 -4.90 -4.35 -3.38
C ASN A 255 -4.53 -5.82 -3.65
N LYS A 256 -3.72 -6.47 -2.79
CA LYS A 256 -3.39 -7.92 -2.82
C LYS A 256 -3.59 -8.61 -4.19
N GLY A 257 -2.60 -8.52 -5.09
CA GLY A 257 -2.55 -9.37 -6.28
C GLY A 257 -3.45 -8.98 -7.45
N LYS A 258 -3.99 -7.75 -7.51
CA LYS A 258 -4.39 -7.16 -8.79
C LYS A 258 -3.14 -6.60 -9.49
N LYS A 259 -3.14 -6.52 -10.83
CA LYS A 259 -2.10 -5.80 -11.59
C LYS A 259 -1.91 -4.43 -10.95
N ASN A 260 -0.84 -4.29 -10.17
CA ASN A 260 -0.48 -3.06 -9.51
C ASN A 260 0.37 -2.29 -10.51
N ASP A 261 -0.32 -1.75 -11.52
CA ASP A 261 0.29 -0.73 -12.35
C ASP A 261 0.60 0.48 -11.45
N LEU A 262 1.67 1.19 -11.79
CA LEU A 262 2.07 2.39 -11.09
C LEU A 262 0.88 3.35 -11.01
N ILE A 263 0.62 3.93 -9.84
CA ILE A 263 -0.46 4.91 -9.70
C ILE A 263 -0.12 6.13 -10.56
N THR A 264 -0.84 6.30 -11.66
CA THR A 264 -0.60 7.37 -12.65
C THR A 264 -1.34 8.66 -12.34
N ARG A 265 -2.33 8.63 -11.43
CA ARG A 265 -3.20 9.78 -11.10
C ARG A 265 -3.23 10.07 -9.61
N ARG A 266 -3.31 11.36 -9.25
CA ARG A 266 -3.53 11.83 -7.86
C ARG A 266 -4.77 11.13 -7.28
N PRO A 267 -4.67 10.42 -6.13
CA PRO A 267 -5.82 9.78 -5.52
C PRO A 267 -6.91 10.81 -5.19
N PHE A 268 -8.17 10.42 -5.35
CA PHE A 268 -9.31 11.16 -4.85
C PHE A 268 -10.16 10.21 -4.01
N ARG A 269 -10.19 10.43 -2.70
CA ARG A 269 -10.96 9.61 -1.75
C ARG A 269 -12.14 10.42 -1.26
N SER A 270 -13.33 9.81 -1.26
CA SER A 270 -14.57 10.48 -0.87
C SER A 270 -15.40 9.54 0.02
N PRO A 271 -14.96 9.27 1.26
CA PRO A 271 -15.71 8.42 2.17
C PRO A 271 -17.09 9.02 2.49
N HIS A 272 -18.07 8.16 2.66
CA HIS A 272 -19.39 8.57 3.15
C HIS A 272 -19.31 8.94 4.65
N HIS A 273 -20.17 9.84 5.13
CA HIS A 273 -20.18 10.29 6.53
C HIS A 273 -20.46 9.17 7.56
N THR A 274 -20.93 8.01 7.11
CA THR A 274 -21.11 6.79 7.91
C THR A 274 -19.84 5.95 8.06
N VAL A 275 -18.70 6.39 7.51
CA VAL A 275 -17.43 5.68 7.62
C VAL A 275 -17.06 5.44 9.08
N SER A 276 -16.53 4.25 9.36
CA SER A 276 -16.04 3.90 10.69
C SER A 276 -14.69 4.57 10.96
N ASP A 277 -14.31 4.64 12.23
CA ASP A 277 -13.04 5.24 12.64
C ASP A 277 -11.85 4.47 12.02
N ALA A 278 -11.97 3.14 11.97
CA ALA A 278 -11.01 2.26 11.30
C ALA A 278 -11.02 2.39 9.77
N GLY A 279 -12.15 2.79 9.16
CA GLY A 279 -12.22 3.05 7.72
C GLY A 279 -11.49 4.33 7.35
N LEU A 280 -11.73 5.43 8.10
CA LEU A 280 -11.13 6.72 7.81
C LEU A 280 -9.63 6.77 8.15
N ILE A 281 -9.28 6.46 9.41
CA ILE A 281 -7.92 6.58 9.93
C ILE A 281 -7.09 5.33 9.60
N GLY A 282 -7.74 4.17 9.54
CA GLY A 282 -7.09 2.87 9.42
C GLY A 282 -7.23 2.06 10.70
N GLY A 283 -7.09 0.74 10.59
CA GLY A 283 -7.30 -0.15 11.73
C GLY A 283 -7.31 -1.63 11.37
N GLY A 284 -8.03 -2.41 12.18
CA GLY A 284 -8.04 -3.87 12.10
C GLY A 284 -7.14 -4.54 13.16
N PRO A 285 -7.21 -5.88 13.27
CA PRO A 285 -6.31 -6.67 14.12
C PRO A 285 -4.84 -6.58 13.67
N ILE A 286 -4.65 -6.57 12.36
CA ILE A 286 -3.41 -6.17 11.70
C ILE A 286 -3.64 -4.70 11.29
N PRO A 287 -2.86 -3.73 11.79
CA PRO A 287 -2.98 -2.34 11.39
C PRO A 287 -2.91 -2.23 9.87
N ARG A 288 -3.93 -1.63 9.25
CA ARG A 288 -4.01 -1.37 7.81
C ARG A 288 -4.29 0.10 7.54
N PRO A 289 -3.84 0.64 6.39
CA PRO A 289 -4.11 2.01 6.01
C PRO A 289 -5.61 2.27 5.85
N GLY A 290 -6.06 3.45 6.27
CA GLY A 290 -7.42 3.96 6.04
C GLY A 290 -7.50 4.92 4.85
N GLU A 291 -8.66 5.55 4.68
CA GLU A 291 -8.93 6.56 3.65
C GLU A 291 -7.90 7.71 3.65
N VAL A 292 -7.43 8.15 4.82
CA VAL A 292 -6.40 9.20 4.94
C VAL A 292 -5.08 8.81 4.28
N SER A 293 -4.66 7.55 4.41
CA SER A 293 -3.44 7.05 3.77
C SER A 293 -3.67 6.70 2.31
N LEU A 294 -4.87 6.24 1.95
CA LEU A 294 -5.23 6.02 0.55
C LEU A 294 -5.35 7.34 -0.23
N ALA A 295 -5.61 8.47 0.45
CA ALA A 295 -5.61 9.81 -0.13
C ALA A 295 -4.22 10.44 -0.25
N HIS A 296 -3.16 9.73 0.17
CA HIS A 296 -1.81 10.27 0.23
C HIS A 296 -1.30 10.74 -1.14
N ASN A 297 -0.68 11.92 -1.13
CA ASN A 297 -0.26 12.72 -2.28
C ASN A 297 -1.42 13.04 -3.23
N GLY A 298 -2.65 13.11 -2.72
CA GLY A 298 -3.87 13.41 -3.45
C GLY A 298 -4.86 14.20 -2.61
N VAL A 299 -6.15 13.90 -2.78
CA VAL A 299 -7.26 14.63 -2.16
C VAL A 299 -8.11 13.71 -1.29
N LEU A 300 -8.36 14.13 -0.05
CA LEU A 300 -9.44 13.59 0.79
C LEU A 300 -10.62 14.56 0.74
N PHE A 301 -11.71 14.12 0.12
CA PHE A 301 -12.94 14.89 0.00
C PHE A 301 -13.97 14.46 1.04
N LEU A 302 -14.45 15.40 1.86
CA LEU A 302 -15.52 15.19 2.83
C LEU A 302 -16.74 16.01 2.43
N ASP A 303 -17.72 15.36 1.80
CA ASP A 303 -18.99 15.99 1.47
C ASP A 303 -19.90 16.06 2.70
N GLU A 304 -20.69 17.12 2.83
CA GLU A 304 -21.57 17.31 3.99
C GLU A 304 -20.82 17.24 5.34
N LEU A 305 -19.71 17.99 5.46
CA LEU A 305 -18.79 17.95 6.60
C LEU A 305 -19.49 17.91 7.99
N PRO A 306 -20.54 18.70 8.28
CA PRO A 306 -21.26 18.67 9.56
C PRO A 306 -22.04 17.37 9.86
N GLU A 307 -22.24 16.48 8.90
CA GLU A 307 -22.88 15.18 9.11
C GLU A 307 -21.91 14.11 9.60
N PHE A 308 -20.60 14.34 9.49
CA PHE A 308 -19.62 13.46 10.09
C PHE A 308 -19.68 13.52 11.61
N ARG A 309 -19.42 12.37 12.25
CA ARG A 309 -19.32 12.28 13.72
C ARG A 309 -18.17 13.18 14.18
N LYS A 310 -18.42 14.07 15.16
CA LYS A 310 -17.41 15.03 15.66
C LYS A 310 -16.08 14.36 16.05
N HIS A 311 -16.14 13.21 16.71
CA HIS A 311 -14.92 12.45 17.07
C HIS A 311 -14.09 12.07 15.84
N LEU A 312 -14.73 11.65 14.76
CA LEU A 312 -14.08 11.25 13.52
C LEU A 312 -13.36 12.44 12.85
N LEU A 313 -13.98 13.62 12.89
CA LEU A 313 -13.37 14.88 12.43
C LEU A 313 -12.15 15.29 13.28
N GLU A 314 -12.21 15.12 14.60
CA GLU A 314 -11.05 15.38 15.47
C GLU A 314 -9.85 14.48 15.15
N MET A 315 -10.11 13.23 14.76
CA MET A 315 -9.04 12.28 14.43
C MET A 315 -8.26 12.68 13.16
N LEU A 316 -8.80 13.56 12.31
CA LEU A 316 -8.09 14.08 11.13
C LEU A 316 -7.00 15.10 11.47
N ARG A 317 -7.01 15.67 12.68
CA ARG A 317 -6.06 16.72 13.06
C ARG A 317 -4.61 16.26 12.95
N GLN A 318 -4.31 15.07 13.46
CA GLN A 318 -2.95 14.52 13.41
C GLN A 318 -2.50 14.24 11.97
N PRO A 319 -3.26 13.52 11.11
CA PRO A 319 -2.91 13.36 9.70
C PRO A 319 -2.69 14.68 8.94
N LEU A 320 -3.46 15.74 9.25
CA LEU A 320 -3.33 17.06 8.62
C LEU A 320 -2.06 17.81 9.04
N GLU A 321 -1.56 17.58 10.27
CA GLU A 321 -0.38 18.26 10.80
C GLU A 321 0.91 17.51 10.48
N ASP A 322 0.94 16.22 10.81
CA ASP A 322 2.16 15.41 10.74
C ASP A 322 2.35 14.80 9.34
N GLY A 323 1.27 14.72 8.55
CA GLY A 323 1.28 14.05 7.25
C GLY A 323 1.48 12.54 7.35
N VAL A 324 1.32 11.96 8.55
CA VAL A 324 1.41 10.53 8.83
C VAL A 324 0.35 10.13 9.85
N VAL A 325 -0.01 8.85 9.84
CA VAL A 325 -0.91 8.24 10.82
C VAL A 325 -0.25 7.02 11.43
N THR A 326 -0.23 6.95 12.77
CA THR A 326 0.29 5.79 13.50
C THR A 326 -0.86 5.00 14.10
N ILE A 327 -0.96 3.73 13.74
CA ILE A 327 -2.01 2.83 14.19
C ILE A 327 -1.39 1.81 15.14
N ALA A 328 -1.58 2.04 16.44
CA ALA A 328 -1.12 1.15 17.50
C ALA A 328 -2.20 0.15 17.91
N ARG A 329 -1.80 -1.12 18.07
CA ARG A 329 -2.58 -2.24 18.59
C ARG A 329 -1.76 -2.99 19.64
N ALA A 330 -2.42 -3.82 20.43
CA ALA A 330 -1.78 -4.53 21.55
C ALA A 330 -0.53 -5.35 21.15
N GLN A 331 -0.42 -5.79 19.89
CA GLN A 331 0.67 -6.64 19.41
C GLN A 331 1.52 -6.00 18.30
N SER A 332 1.17 -4.82 17.79
CA SER A 332 1.90 -4.15 16.70
C SER A 332 1.55 -2.67 16.59
N SER A 333 2.49 -1.88 16.10
CA SER A 333 2.28 -0.48 15.71
C SER A 333 2.79 -0.31 14.29
N MET A 334 2.03 0.39 13.44
CA MET A 334 2.44 0.69 12.07
C MET A 334 2.15 2.15 11.76
N THR A 335 3.07 2.78 11.03
CA THR A 335 2.94 4.17 10.58
C THR A 335 2.75 4.19 9.07
N TYR A 336 1.75 4.93 8.61
CA TYR A 336 1.46 5.13 7.19
C TYR A 336 1.53 6.61 6.84
N PRO A 337 2.07 6.97 5.67
CA PRO A 337 1.99 8.34 5.19
C PRO A 337 0.54 8.71 4.86
N SER A 338 0.22 9.98 5.08
CA SER A 338 -1.13 10.55 4.92
C SER A 338 -1.07 12.05 4.60
N ARG A 339 -0.09 12.49 3.81
CA ARG A 339 -0.06 13.85 3.26
C ARG A 339 -1.14 13.96 2.18
N PHE A 340 -2.28 14.56 2.48
CA PHE A 340 -3.36 14.79 1.51
C PHE A 340 -3.84 16.23 1.60
N MET A 341 -4.39 16.75 0.51
CA MET A 341 -5.16 17.99 0.52
C MET A 341 -6.58 17.67 1.01
N LEU A 342 -7.00 18.28 2.12
CA LEU A 342 -8.37 18.18 2.59
C LEU A 342 -9.25 19.13 1.80
N VAL A 343 -10.30 18.58 1.20
CA VAL A 343 -11.35 19.37 0.55
C VAL A 343 -12.66 19.01 1.23
N ALA A 344 -13.29 19.96 1.90
CA ALA A 344 -14.55 19.76 2.57
C ALA A 344 -15.64 20.57 1.86
N ALA A 345 -16.86 20.03 1.86
CA ALA A 345 -18.03 20.77 1.42
C ALA A 345 -19.08 20.76 2.52
N MET A 346 -19.77 21.87 2.70
CA MET A 346 -20.92 21.96 3.59
C MET A 346 -22.00 22.85 3.03
N ASN A 347 -23.17 22.77 3.66
CA ASN A 347 -24.23 23.72 3.44
C ASN A 347 -24.15 24.80 4.52
N PRO A 348 -24.65 26.03 4.28
CA PRO A 348 -24.46 27.13 5.23
C PRO A 348 -25.32 26.99 6.49
N CYS A 349 -26.36 26.17 6.45
CA CYS A 349 -27.27 25.85 7.56
C CYS A 349 -27.93 24.47 7.38
N PRO A 350 -28.65 23.92 8.38
CA PRO A 350 -29.34 22.64 8.27
C PRO A 350 -30.32 22.52 7.10
N CYS A 351 -31.04 23.60 6.76
CA CYS A 351 -31.95 23.58 5.61
C CYS A 351 -31.25 23.91 4.28
N GLY A 352 -29.98 24.29 4.31
CA GLY A 352 -29.12 24.55 3.16
C GLY A 352 -29.28 25.89 2.44
N TYR A 353 -30.31 26.69 2.75
CA TYR A 353 -30.65 27.91 2.00
C TYR A 353 -30.24 29.23 2.68
N LEU A 354 -29.39 29.19 3.70
CA LEU A 354 -28.91 30.42 4.35
C LEU A 354 -28.10 31.24 3.34
N GLY A 355 -28.50 32.50 3.10
CA GLY A 355 -27.87 33.37 2.11
C GLY A 355 -28.32 33.13 0.66
N ASP A 356 -29.32 32.26 0.45
CA ASP A 356 -29.93 32.02 -0.86
C ASP A 356 -30.69 33.27 -1.37
N ALA A 357 -30.59 33.56 -2.67
CA ALA A 357 -31.19 34.75 -3.27
C ALA A 357 -32.72 34.81 -3.11
N ASP A 358 -33.37 33.63 -3.06
CA ASP A 358 -34.81 33.49 -2.87
C ASP A 358 -35.23 33.47 -1.39
N ASN A 359 -34.30 33.68 -0.45
CA ASN A 359 -34.53 33.69 1.01
C ASN A 359 -35.34 32.48 1.52
N ARG A 360 -35.09 31.29 0.96
CA ARG A 360 -35.79 30.04 1.34
C ARG A 360 -35.42 29.51 2.73
N CYS A 361 -34.43 30.12 3.40
CA CYS A 361 -33.98 29.70 4.72
C CYS A 361 -35.07 29.88 5.78
N ARG A 362 -35.26 28.86 6.62
CA ARG A 362 -36.17 28.89 7.78
C ARG A 362 -35.47 28.61 9.11
N CYS A 363 -34.13 28.56 9.11
CA CYS A 363 -33.36 28.25 10.30
C CYS A 363 -33.27 29.47 11.22
N THR A 364 -33.41 29.24 12.53
CA THR A 364 -33.11 30.24 13.56
C THR A 364 -31.60 30.35 13.76
N GLU A 365 -31.14 31.46 14.33
CA GLU A 365 -29.73 31.66 14.69
C GLU A 365 -29.20 30.53 15.60
N HIS A 366 -30.02 30.05 16.53
CA HIS A 366 -29.68 28.90 17.37
C HIS A 366 -29.45 27.61 16.57
N HIS A 367 -30.28 27.33 15.55
CA HIS A 367 -30.10 26.16 14.69
C HIS A 367 -28.82 26.26 13.86
N ILE A 368 -28.51 27.46 13.35
CA ILE A 368 -27.30 27.70 12.55
C ILE A 368 -26.05 27.51 13.42
N ARG A 369 -26.01 28.10 14.62
CA ARG A 369 -24.88 27.93 15.56
C ARG A 369 -24.68 26.48 15.96
N ARG A 370 -25.76 25.75 16.24
CA ARG A 370 -25.70 24.32 16.60
C ARG A 370 -25.19 23.44 15.45
N TYR A 371 -25.54 23.79 14.22
CA TYR A 371 -25.06 23.08 13.03
C TYR A 371 -23.55 23.30 12.82
N ARG A 372 -23.11 24.56 12.87
CA ARG A 372 -21.70 24.93 12.71
C ARG A 372 -20.81 24.40 13.85
N SER A 373 -21.33 24.30 15.07
CA SER A 373 -20.58 23.79 16.23
C SER A 373 -20.28 22.28 16.19
N ARG A 374 -20.83 21.55 15.20
CA ARG A 374 -20.44 20.16 14.92
C ARG A 374 -19.00 20.07 14.41
N ILE A 375 -18.54 21.11 13.71
CA ILE A 375 -17.15 21.26 13.31
C ILE A 375 -16.41 21.96 14.44
N SER A 376 -15.23 21.47 14.80
CA SER A 376 -14.42 22.11 15.84
C SER A 376 -13.60 23.26 15.28
N GLY A 377 -13.36 24.27 16.13
CA GLY A 377 -12.44 25.37 15.82
C GLY A 377 -11.06 24.87 15.40
N PRO A 378 -10.41 23.96 16.16
CA PRO A 378 -9.11 23.41 15.78
C PRO A 378 -9.08 22.79 14.37
N LEU A 379 -10.13 22.10 13.93
CA LEU A 379 -10.17 21.58 12.58
C LEU A 379 -10.32 22.70 11.54
N LEU A 380 -11.18 23.68 11.79
CA LEU A 380 -11.38 24.83 10.91
C LEU A 380 -10.11 25.66 10.75
N ASP A 381 -9.31 25.81 11.82
CA ASP A 381 -8.02 26.52 11.79
C ASP A 381 -6.99 25.84 10.88
N ARG A 382 -7.18 24.56 10.55
CA ARG A 382 -6.35 23.79 9.61
C ARG A 382 -6.90 23.83 8.17
N ILE A 383 -7.97 24.57 7.92
CA ILE A 383 -8.51 24.82 6.58
C ILE A 383 -8.10 26.24 6.16
N ASP A 384 -7.16 26.32 5.23
CA ASP A 384 -6.54 27.57 4.81
C ASP A 384 -7.50 28.50 4.06
N MET A 385 -8.41 27.92 3.26
CA MET A 385 -9.27 28.67 2.35
C MET A 385 -10.74 28.29 2.53
N HIS A 386 -11.61 29.31 2.55
CA HIS A 386 -13.06 29.17 2.66
C HIS A 386 -13.69 29.91 1.48
N ILE A 387 -14.48 29.22 0.66
CA ILE A 387 -15.13 29.75 -0.55
C ILE A 387 -16.63 29.75 -0.39
#